data_AF-A0A359EHH4-F1
#
_entry.id   AF-A0A359EHH4-F1
#
_cell.length_a   1.000
_cell.length_b   1.000
_cell.length_c   1.000
_cell.angle_alpha   90.00
_cell.angle_beta   90.00
_cell.angle_gamma   90.00
#
_symmetry.space_group_name_H-M   'P 1'
#
loop_
_entity.id
_entity.type
_entity.pdbx_description
1 polymer ?
#
loop_
_entity_poly.entity_id
_entity_poly.type
_entity_poly.pdbx_seq_one_letter_code
_entity_poly.pdbx_strand_id
1 'polypeptide(L)' 'MQDRLAEALKTHDVDYADIRIEDKTSSQVTFRGPELDQIGSSRTVGGIVRALYKGGWGYAT' A
#
# COMPACT_ATOMS: atom_id res chain seq x y z
N MET A 1 7.36 11.96 -6.23
CA MET A 1 7.43 10.52 -5.84
C MET A 1 7.05 9.62 -7.00
N GLN A 2 5.97 9.94 -7.71
CA GLN A 2 5.54 9.25 -8.92
C GLN A 2 6.67 9.04 -9.94
N ASP A 3 7.48 10.07 -10.23
CA ASP A 3 8.61 9.94 -11.17
C ASP A 3 9.61 8.88 -10.73
N ARG A 4 9.94 8.80 -9.44
CA ARG A 4 10.85 7.77 -8.90
C ARG A 4 10.29 6.36 -9.05
N LEU A 5 8.97 6.18 -8.91
CA LEU A 5 8.31 4.89 -9.11
C LEU A 5 8.29 4.51 -10.59
N ALA A 6 8.01 5.48 -11.47
CA ALA A 6 8.04 5.28 -12.91
C ALA A 6 9.45 4.92 -13.40
N GLU A 7 10.50 5.59 -12.91
CA GLU A 7 11.88 5.24 -13.23
C GLU A 7 12.25 3.82 -12.75
N ALA A 8 11.82 3.42 -11.56
CA ALA A 8 12.08 2.07 -11.04
C ALA A 8 11.47 0.96 -11.90
N LEU A 9 10.32 1.23 -12.55
CA LEU A 9 9.64 0.32 -13.47
C LEU A 9 10.26 0.28 -14.88
N LYS A 10 11.20 1.17 -15.22
CA LYS A 10 11.81 1.15 -16.57
C LYS A 10 12.87 0.06 -16.74
N THR A 11 13.38 -0.49 -15.64
CA THR A 11 14.60 -1.30 -15.64
C THR A 11 14.29 -2.75 -15.27
N HIS A 12 13.60 -3.48 -16.14
CA HIS A 12 13.31 -4.90 -15.93
C HIS A 12 13.00 -5.65 -17.25
N ASP A 13 13.31 -6.93 -17.29
CA ASP A 13 12.90 -7.86 -18.36
C ASP A 13 11.77 -8.75 -17.85
N VAL A 14 10.59 -8.17 -17.62
CA VAL A 14 9.40 -8.90 -17.13
C VAL A 14 8.17 -8.54 -17.94
N ASP A 15 7.18 -9.44 -17.96
CA ASP A 15 5.95 -9.29 -18.75
C ASP A 15 5.05 -8.18 -18.19
N TYR A 16 5.11 -7.97 -16.88
CA TYR A 16 4.39 -6.91 -16.18
C TYR A 16 5.09 -6.61 -14.85
N ALA A 17 5.15 -5.33 -14.47
CA ALA A 17 5.46 -4.94 -13.10
C ALA A 17 4.66 -3.72 -12.69
N ASP A 18 4.36 -3.63 -11.40
CA ASP A 18 3.76 -2.45 -10.80
C ASP A 18 4.28 -2.16 -9.39
N ILE A 19 4.13 -0.90 -9.00
CA ILE A 19 4.39 -0.45 -7.64
C ILE A 19 3.15 0.30 -7.18
N ARG A 20 2.55 -0.14 -6.08
CA ARG A 20 1.43 0.54 -5.45
C ARG A 20 1.83 0.98 -4.05
N ILE A 21 1.67 2.26 -3.78
CA ILE A 21 1.83 2.84 -2.44
C ILE A 21 0.44 3.27 -1.95
N GLU A 22 0.12 2.96 -0.71
CA GLU A 22 -1.09 3.40 -0.03
C GLU A 22 -0.70 4.24 1.18
N ASP A 23 -1.29 5.43 1.28
CA ASP A 23 -1.21 6.30 2.45
C ASP A 23 -2.62 6.46 3.00
N LYS A 24 -2.89 5.80 4.12
CA LYS A 24 -4.22 5.70 4.71
C LYS A 24 -4.25 6.37 6.06
N THR A 25 -5.14 7.34 6.22
CA THR A 25 -5.52 7.87 7.52
C THR A 25 -6.87 7.26 7.91
N SER A 26 -6.96 6.72 9.13
CA SER A 26 -8.19 6.16 9.68
C SER A 26 -8.49 6.85 10.99
N SER A 27 -9.76 7.24 11.17
CA SER A 27 -10.27 7.80 12.41
C SER A 27 -11.36 6.89 12.94
N GLN A 28 -11.35 6.61 14.23
CA GLN A 28 -12.31 5.73 14.88
C GLN A 28 -12.82 6.36 16.16
N VAL A 29 -14.12 6.19 16.39
CA VAL A 29 -14.79 6.48 17.66
C VAL A 29 -15.66 5.28 18.01
N THR A 30 -15.51 4.72 19.20
CA THR A 30 -16.33 3.63 19.73
C THR A 30 -16.99 4.06 21.04
N PHE A 31 -18.21 3.57 21.25
CA PHE A 31 -19.00 3.83 22.45
C PHE A 31 -19.45 2.51 23.07
N ARG A 32 -19.58 2.49 24.39
CA ARG A 32 -20.23 1.42 25.15
C ARG A 32 -21.52 1.97 25.75
N GLY A 33 -22.62 1.77 25.03
CA GLY A 33 -23.87 2.43 25.37
C GLY A 33 -23.72 3.96 25.22
N PRO A 34 -24.05 4.77 26.24
CA PRO A 34 -23.88 6.22 26.18
C PRO A 34 -22.45 6.70 26.46
N GLU A 35 -21.55 5.83 26.94
CA GLU A 35 -20.19 6.21 27.34
C GLU A 35 -19.21 6.07 26.18
N LEU A 36 -18.33 7.06 26.02
CA LEU A 36 -17.22 7.01 25.07
C LEU A 36 -16.19 5.98 25.55
N ASP A 37 -15.91 4.98 24.71
CA ASP A 37 -14.98 3.88 25.02
C ASP A 37 -13.59 4.17 24.41
N GLN A 38 -13.53 4.48 23.10
CA GLN A 38 -12.28 4.81 22.42
C GLN A 38 -12.49 5.93 21.40
N ILE A 39 -11.52 6.84 21.30
CA ILE A 39 -11.39 7.79 20.20
C ILE A 39 -9.93 7.83 19.76
N GLY A 40 -9.70 7.80 18.45
CA GLY A 40 -8.34 7.84 17.94
C GLY A 40 -8.27 8.05 16.44
N SER A 41 -7.06 8.33 15.98
CA SER A 41 -6.72 8.27 14.57
C SER A 41 -5.37 7.60 14.40
N SER A 42 -5.17 6.95 13.26
CA SER A 42 -3.91 6.36 12.86
C SER A 42 -3.62 6.70 11.41
N ARG A 43 -2.34 6.78 11.08
CA ARG A 43 -1.86 6.87 9.69
C ARG A 43 -0.96 5.68 9.42
N THR A 44 -1.27 4.97 8.35
CA THR A 44 -0.48 3.83 7.88
C THR A 44 -0.04 4.12 6.46
N VAL A 45 1.26 4.00 6.23
CA VAL A 45 1.83 4.00 4.88
C VAL A 45 2.31 2.58 4.60
N GLY A 46 1.88 2.02 3.48
CA GLY A 46 2.27 0.70 3.04
C GLY A 46 2.39 0.65 1.52
N GLY A 47 2.80 -0.49 1.00
CA GLY A 47 2.88 -0.68 -0.43
C GLY A 47 3.09 -2.11 -0.83
N ILE A 48 3.11 -2.33 -2.12
CA ILE A 48 3.47 -3.60 -2.74
C ILE A 48 4.16 -3.33 -4.06
N VAL A 49 5.20 -4.12 -4.34
CA VAL A 49 5.80 -4.25 -5.66
C VAL A 49 5.46 -5.63 -6.18
N ARG A 50 5.04 -5.73 -7.45
CA ARG A 50 4.73 -7.02 -8.10
C ARG A 50 5.43 -7.11 -9.44
N ALA A 51 5.83 -8.32 -9.81
CA ALA A 51 6.37 -8.64 -11.12
C ALA A 51 5.83 -9.99 -11.62
N LEU A 52 5.50 -10.05 -12.90
CA LEU A 52 5.10 -11.24 -13.64
C LEU A 52 6.18 -11.58 -14.66
N TYR A 53 6.78 -12.76 -14.56
CA TYR A 53 7.76 -13.25 -15.54
C TYR A 53 7.45 -14.68 -15.96
N LYS A 54 7.18 -14.88 -17.25
CA LYS A 54 6.93 -16.19 -17.86
C LYS A 54 5.84 -16.99 -17.13
N GLY A 55 4.80 -16.29 -16.68
CA GLY A 55 3.66 -16.88 -15.95
C GLY A 55 3.85 -17.01 -14.43
N GLY A 56 5.03 -16.70 -13.89
CA GLY A 56 5.30 -16.70 -12.44
C GLY A 56 5.17 -15.32 -11.81
N TRP A 57 4.60 -15.24 -10.61
CA TRP A 57 4.46 -14.00 -9.83
C TRP A 57 5.48 -13.91 -8.68
N GLY A 58 6.10 -12.75 -8.55
CA GLY A 58 6.87 -12.33 -7.37
C GLY A 58 6.30 -11.04 -6.77
N TYR A 59 6.41 -10.89 -5.44
CA TYR A 59 5.93 -9.71 -4.73
C TYR A 59 6.78 -9.38 -3.50
N ALA A 60 6.80 -8.09 -3.12
CA ALA A 60 7.45 -7.57 -1.91
C ALA A 60 6.61 -6.43 -1.30
N THR A 61 6.61 -6.31 0.04
CA THR A 61 5.83 -5.31 0.81
C THR A 61 6.69 -4.62 1.85
#